data_AF-A0AAD6DVN0-F1
#
_entry.id   AF-A0AAD6DVN0-F1
#
_cell.length_a   1.000
_cell.length_b   1.000
_cell.length_c   1.000
_cell.angle_alpha   90.00
_cell.angle_beta   90.00
_cell.angle_gamma   90.00
#
_symmetry.space_group_name_H-M   'P 1'
#
loop_
_entity.id
_entity.type
_entity.pdbx_description
1 polymer ?
#
loop_
_entity_poly.entity_id
_entity_poly.type
_entity_poly.pdbx_seq_one_letter_code
_entity_poly.pdbx_strand_id
1 'polypeptide(L)'
;MGHDIAKRAMIVTCKATGLSTTTISELSGFSTRTVNRVYERALENGFDPDSRPWNISEAMLADAPRSGRPTKQTLDVQTRVLSKVQTDENGHGKTCADIAGEMSLEGHDISSNTVWRILKKAESQKKTPTDSLV
;
A
#
# COMPACT_ATOMS: atom_id res chain seq x y z
N MET A 1 -16.06 5.00 -3.67
CA MET A 1 -16.58 5.46 -2.37
C MET A 1 -16.22 4.40 -1.35
N GLY A 2 -15.45 4.71 -0.31
CA GLY A 2 -15.18 3.75 0.76
C GLY A 2 -16.48 3.47 1.50
N HIS A 3 -16.88 2.20 1.60
CA HIS A 3 -18.01 1.83 2.46
C HIS A 3 -17.57 1.96 3.92
N ASP A 4 -18.37 2.68 4.70
CA ASP A 4 -18.18 2.86 6.14
C ASP A 4 -17.98 1.52 6.85
N ILE A 5 -17.04 1.48 7.80
CA ILE A 5 -16.63 0.26 8.52
C ILE A 5 -17.83 -0.34 9.25
N ALA A 6 -18.68 0.49 9.86
CA ALA A 6 -19.89 0.03 10.55
C ALA A 6 -20.85 -0.70 9.61
N LYS A 7 -21.02 -0.21 8.38
CA LYS A 7 -21.85 -0.88 7.38
C LYS A 7 -21.28 -2.23 6.93
N ARG A 8 -19.95 -2.35 6.83
CA ARG A 8 -19.30 -3.64 6.54
C ARG A 8 -19.45 -4.61 7.70
N ALA A 9 -19.31 -4.13 8.94
CA ALA A 9 -19.53 -4.93 10.13
C ALA A 9 -20.94 -5.51 10.17
N MET A 10 -21.96 -4.67 9.89
CA MET A 10 -23.36 -5.10 9.77
C MET A 10 -23.55 -6.18 8.70
N ILE A 11 -22.94 -6.04 7.52
CA ILE A 11 -23.00 -7.07 6.48
C ILE A 11 -22.41 -8.40 6.98
N VAL A 12 -21.23 -8.34 7.59
CA VAL A 12 -20.52 -9.54 8.06
C VAL A 12 -21.31 -10.25 9.15
N THR A 13 -21.82 -9.52 10.14
CA THR A 13 -22.64 -10.09 11.22
C THR A 13 -23.95 -10.67 10.67
N CYS A 14 -24.69 -9.94 9.84
CA CYS A 14 -25.93 -10.44 9.26
C CYS A 14 -25.70 -11.72 8.46
N LYS A 15 -24.64 -11.77 7.65
CA LYS A 15 -24.35 -12.95 6.84
C LYS A 15 -23.89 -14.14 7.69
N ALA A 16 -23.12 -13.90 8.74
CA ALA A 16 -22.74 -14.92 9.71
C ALA A 16 -23.92 -15.45 10.55
N THR A 17 -25.01 -14.67 10.70
CA THR A 17 -26.28 -15.17 11.28
C THR A 17 -27.12 -16.03 10.33
N GLY A 18 -26.74 -16.13 9.04
CA GLY A 18 -27.48 -16.89 8.04
C GLY A 18 -28.56 -16.10 7.28
N LEU A 19 -28.59 -14.76 7.40
CA LEU A 19 -29.49 -13.94 6.59
C LEU A 19 -29.13 -14.04 5.10
N SER A 20 -30.17 -14.04 4.25
CA SER A 20 -29.97 -14.11 2.81
C SER A 20 -29.28 -12.85 2.28
N THR A 21 -28.41 -13.00 1.27
CA THR A 21 -27.73 -11.87 0.62
C THR A 21 -28.73 -10.86 0.06
N THR A 22 -29.89 -11.31 -0.43
CA THR A 22 -30.96 -10.42 -0.95
C THR A 22 -31.55 -9.56 0.15
N THR A 23 -31.89 -10.15 1.30
CA THR A 23 -32.39 -9.41 2.46
C THR A 23 -31.35 -8.41 2.97
N ILE A 24 -30.08 -8.81 3.04
CA ILE A 24 -29.00 -7.89 3.45
C ILE A 24 -28.83 -6.76 2.43
N SER A 25 -28.98 -7.04 1.14
CA SER A 25 -28.92 -6.04 0.06
C SER A 25 -30.03 -5.00 0.22
N GLU A 26 -31.25 -5.43 0.49
CA GLU A 26 -32.41 -4.56 0.76
C GLU A 26 -32.21 -3.71 2.01
N LEU A 27 -31.74 -4.31 3.12
CA LEU A 27 -31.52 -3.61 4.39
C LEU A 27 -30.36 -2.61 4.35
N SER A 28 -29.27 -2.97 3.67
CA SER A 28 -28.03 -2.18 3.65
C SER A 28 -27.95 -1.17 2.50
N GLY A 29 -28.78 -1.33 1.47
CA GLY A 29 -28.73 -0.55 0.24
C GLY A 29 -27.55 -0.90 -0.67
N PHE A 30 -26.78 -1.96 -0.38
CA PHE A 30 -25.69 -2.42 -1.24
C PHE A 30 -26.16 -3.45 -2.25
N SER A 31 -25.52 -3.48 -3.42
CA SER A 31 -25.74 -4.59 -4.36
C SER A 31 -25.34 -5.92 -3.73
N THR A 32 -26.04 -7.00 -4.09
CA THR A 32 -25.73 -8.37 -3.69
C THR A 32 -24.25 -8.74 -3.92
N ARG A 33 -23.66 -8.29 -5.03
CA ARG A 33 -22.23 -8.41 -5.33
C ARG A 33 -21.35 -7.78 -4.25
N THR A 34 -21.71 -6.58 -3.78
CA THR A 34 -20.94 -5.87 -2.74
C THR A 34 -21.06 -6.58 -1.40
N VAL A 35 -22.26 -7.05 -1.03
CA VAL A 35 -22.49 -7.84 0.18
C VAL A 35 -21.62 -9.10 0.18
N ASN A 36 -21.61 -9.84 -0.93
CA ASN A 36 -20.77 -11.04 -1.06
C ASN A 36 -19.28 -10.73 -0.95
N ARG A 37 -18.81 -9.72 -1.70
CA ARG A 37 -17.40 -9.31 -1.68
C ARG A 37 -16.91 -8.86 -0.30
N VAL A 38 -17.75 -8.15 0.46
CA VAL A 38 -17.39 -7.72 1.83
C VAL A 38 -17.22 -8.92 2.75
N TYR A 39 -18.15 -9.89 2.66
CA TYR A 39 -18.08 -11.10 3.48
C TYR A 39 -16.88 -11.98 3.13
N GLU A 40 -16.64 -12.22 1.83
CA GLU A 40 -15.47 -12.98 1.35
C GLU A 40 -14.16 -12.37 1.84
N ARG A 41 -14.01 -11.04 1.74
CA ARG A 41 -12.82 -10.35 2.26
C ARG A 41 -12.67 -10.44 3.77
N ALA A 42 -13.77 -10.41 4.52
CA ALA A 42 -13.70 -10.59 5.96
C ALA A 42 -13.13 -11.98 6.29
N LEU A 43 -13.58 -13.03 5.59
CA LEU A 43 -13.05 -14.39 5.73
C LEU A 43 -11.56 -14.45 5.36
N GLU A 44 -11.16 -13.85 4.23
CA GLU A 44 -9.75 -13.76 3.80
C GLU A 44 -8.87 -13.05 4.83
N ASN A 45 -9.43 -12.06 5.53
CA ASN A 45 -8.73 -11.30 6.57
C ASN A 45 -8.83 -11.93 7.97
N GLY A 46 -9.34 -13.17 8.08
CA GLY A 46 -9.31 -13.95 9.32
C GLY A 46 -10.58 -13.87 10.18
N PHE A 47 -11.70 -13.40 9.65
CA PHE A 47 -12.99 -13.57 10.31
C PHE A 47 -13.39 -15.05 10.30
N ASP A 48 -13.71 -15.59 11.47
CA ASP A 48 -14.20 -16.96 11.63
C ASP A 48 -15.71 -16.93 12.02
N PRO A 49 -16.62 -17.34 11.12
CA PRO A 49 -18.05 -17.34 11.38
C PRO A 49 -18.50 -18.40 12.39
N ASP A 50 -17.68 -19.41 12.67
CA ASP A 50 -17.98 -20.50 13.61
C ASP A 50 -17.44 -20.20 15.02
N SER A 51 -16.45 -19.32 15.14
CA SER A 51 -15.95 -18.84 16.43
C SER A 51 -17.04 -18.16 17.27
N ARG A 52 -17.07 -18.44 18.59
CA ARG A 52 -17.93 -17.73 19.55
C ARG A 52 -17.10 -17.34 20.77
N PRO A 53 -17.14 -16.07 21.21
CA PRO A 53 -17.81 -14.92 20.59
C PRO A 53 -17.13 -14.49 19.27
N TRP A 54 -17.87 -13.83 18.37
CA TRP A 54 -17.28 -13.27 17.16
C TRP A 54 -16.28 -12.17 17.50
N ASN A 55 -15.05 -12.32 17.03
CA ASN A 55 -14.01 -11.29 17.13
C ASN A 55 -13.90 -10.53 15.80
N ILE A 56 -14.71 -9.48 15.63
CA ILE A 56 -14.68 -8.62 14.44
C ILE A 56 -13.85 -7.38 14.77
N SER A 57 -12.76 -7.18 14.03
CA SER A 57 -11.90 -6.00 14.16
C SER A 57 -12.00 -5.11 12.91
N GLU A 58 -11.67 -3.82 13.05
CA GLU A 58 -11.63 -2.90 11.91
C GLU A 58 -10.64 -3.36 10.83
N ALA A 59 -9.52 -3.96 11.23
CA ALA A 59 -8.50 -4.47 10.33
C ALA A 59 -9.05 -5.53 9.37
N MET A 60 -10.00 -6.35 9.81
CA MET A 60 -10.65 -7.37 8.97
C MET A 60 -11.57 -6.75 7.91
N LEU A 61 -12.12 -5.56 8.18
CA LEU A 61 -13.12 -4.90 7.34
C LEU A 61 -12.54 -3.79 6.45
N ALA A 62 -11.36 -3.29 6.79
CA ALA A 62 -10.67 -2.24 6.07
C ALA A 62 -10.39 -2.63 4.61
N ASP A 63 -10.40 -1.63 3.72
CA ASP A 63 -9.91 -1.86 2.36
C ASP A 63 -8.39 -2.04 2.39
N ALA A 64 -7.90 -3.01 1.63
CA ALA A 64 -6.47 -3.16 1.40
C ALA A 64 -5.89 -1.85 0.86
N PRO A 65 -4.64 -1.50 1.25
CA PRO A 65 -3.93 -0.37 0.66
C PRO A 65 -3.98 -0.46 -0.86
N ARG A 66 -4.39 0.63 -1.52
CA ARG A 66 -4.39 0.65 -2.98
C ARG A 66 -2.95 0.50 -3.46
N SER A 67 -2.71 -0.48 -4.33
CA SER A 67 -1.38 -0.77 -4.89
C SER A 67 -0.76 0.39 -5.69
N GLY A 68 -1.53 1.45 -5.93
CA GLY A 68 -1.07 2.63 -6.67
C GLY A 68 -0.65 2.29 -8.09
N ARG A 69 -0.05 3.26 -8.77
CA ARG A 69 0.62 3.00 -10.05
C ARG A 69 1.98 2.38 -9.75
N PRO A 70 2.37 1.26 -10.39
CA PRO A 70 3.73 0.74 -10.31
C PRO A 70 4.74 1.85 -10.63
N THR A 71 5.74 2.02 -9.76
CA THR A 71 6.75 3.07 -9.93
C THR A 71 8.03 2.49 -10.52
N LYS A 72 8.74 3.30 -11.32
CA LYS A 72 10.11 2.97 -11.77
C LYS A 72 11.13 2.99 -10.61
N GLN A 73 10.75 3.43 -9.41
CA GLN A 73 11.60 3.50 -8.23
C GLN A 73 11.58 2.17 -7.46
N THR A 74 11.96 1.07 -8.13
CA THR A 74 12.11 -0.22 -7.44
C THR A 74 13.23 -0.13 -6.39
N LEU A 75 13.24 -1.06 -5.42
CA LEU A 75 14.28 -1.08 -4.38
C LEU A 75 15.68 -1.20 -4.99
N ASP A 76 15.83 -2.03 -6.03
CA ASP A 76 17.08 -2.16 -6.79
C ASP A 76 17.52 -0.81 -7.41
N VAL A 77 16.62 -0.13 -8.13
CA VAL A 77 16.90 1.18 -8.73
C VAL A 77 17.28 2.23 -7.67
N GLN A 78 16.59 2.24 -6.52
CA GLN A 78 16.91 3.15 -5.42
C GLN A 78 18.33 2.91 -4.88
N THR A 79 18.69 1.65 -4.63
CA THR A 79 20.01 1.27 -4.12
C THR A 79 21.11 1.66 -5.10
N ARG A 80 20.93 1.39 -6.39
CA ARG A 80 21.89 1.76 -7.45
C ARG A 80 22.07 3.27 -7.54
N VAL A 81 20.98 4.03 -7.56
CA VAL A 81 21.03 5.51 -7.56
C VAL A 81 21.80 6.02 -6.35
N LEU A 82 21.52 5.52 -5.14
CA LEU A 82 22.20 5.94 -3.91
C LEU A 82 23.69 5.60 -3.89
N SER A 83 24.08 4.45 -4.47
CA SER A 83 25.50 4.06 -4.58
C SER A 83 26.30 4.99 -5.49
N LYS A 84 25.65 5.58 -6.50
CA LYS A 84 26.26 6.46 -7.52
C LYS A 84 26.41 7.92 -7.09
N VAL A 85 25.91 8.29 -5.91
CA VAL A 85 26.00 9.68 -5.38
C VAL A 85 27.44 10.04 -4.97
N GLN A 86 28.34 9.07 -4.90
CA GLN A 86 29.73 9.32 -4.53
C GLN A 86 30.43 10.22 -5.56
N THR A 87 31.30 11.07 -5.04
CA THR A 87 32.09 12.07 -5.77
C THR A 87 32.90 11.41 -6.89
N ASP A 88 32.99 12.06 -8.05
CA ASP A 88 33.92 11.65 -9.10
C ASP A 88 35.37 11.73 -8.61
N GLU A 89 36.28 11.02 -9.30
CA GLU A 89 37.74 11.05 -9.05
C GLU A 89 38.32 12.49 -9.04
N ASN A 90 37.58 13.45 -9.61
CA ASN A 90 37.94 14.88 -9.71
C ASN A 90 37.29 15.78 -8.64
N GLY A 91 36.61 15.23 -7.63
CA GLY A 91 36.01 16.01 -6.54
C GLY A 91 34.70 16.75 -6.90
N HIS A 92 34.22 16.61 -8.13
CA HIS A 92 32.89 17.12 -8.53
C HIS A 92 31.80 16.11 -8.17
N GLY A 93 30.71 16.59 -7.59
CA GLY A 93 29.53 15.76 -7.30
C GLY A 93 28.76 15.48 -8.60
N LYS A 94 28.41 14.21 -8.84
CA LYS A 94 27.61 13.80 -10.00
C LYS A 94 26.27 14.50 -10.02
N THR A 95 25.87 15.02 -11.18
CA THR A 95 24.53 15.61 -11.32
C THR A 95 23.46 14.52 -11.45
N CYS A 96 22.20 14.89 -11.24
CA CYS A 96 21.08 13.96 -11.47
C CYS A 96 20.99 13.48 -12.93
N ALA A 97 21.50 14.26 -13.89
CA ALA A 97 21.54 13.87 -15.29
C ALA A 97 22.62 12.81 -15.55
N ASP A 98 23.79 12.95 -14.94
CA ASP A 98 24.88 11.99 -15.06
C ASP A 98 24.47 10.62 -14.49
N ILE A 99 23.88 10.62 -13.29
CA ILE A 99 23.36 9.40 -12.65
C ILE A 99 22.25 8.75 -13.49
N ALA A 100 21.35 9.55 -14.10
CA ALA A 100 20.32 9.00 -14.98
C ALA A 100 20.92 8.37 -16.25
N GLY A 101 21.97 8.98 -16.82
CA GLY A 101 22.71 8.42 -17.94
C GLY A 101 23.36 7.08 -17.60
N GLU A 102 24.06 6.99 -16.47
CA GLU A 102 24.66 5.73 -15.98
C GLU A 102 23.62 4.65 -15.74
N MET A 103 22.48 4.99 -15.14
CA MET A 103 21.39 4.05 -14.91
C MET A 103 20.78 3.53 -16.22
N SER A 104 20.70 4.39 -17.25
CA SER A 104 20.24 3.99 -18.59
C SER A 104 21.21 2.99 -19.24
N LEU A 105 22.53 3.19 -19.10
CA LEU A 105 23.55 2.23 -19.57
C LEU A 105 23.43 0.87 -18.87
N GLU A 106 22.99 0.84 -17.62
CA GLU A 106 22.69 -0.40 -16.87
C GLU A 106 21.31 -1.00 -17.21
N GLY A 107 20.57 -0.43 -18.16
CA GLY A 107 19.26 -0.91 -18.60
C GLY A 107 18.08 -0.38 -17.79
N HIS A 108 18.29 0.58 -16.89
CA HIS A 108 17.24 1.22 -16.11
C HIS A 108 16.88 2.60 -16.68
N ASP A 109 15.87 2.65 -17.55
CA ASP A 109 15.36 3.90 -18.11
C ASP A 109 14.63 4.74 -17.05
N ILE A 110 15.34 5.67 -16.40
CA ILE A 110 14.81 6.61 -15.41
C ILE A 110 15.20 8.06 -15.75
N SER A 111 14.28 9.00 -15.53
CA SER A 111 14.56 10.42 -15.75
C SER A 111 15.42 11.02 -14.62
N SER A 112 16.14 12.11 -14.91
CA SER A 112 16.87 12.90 -13.91
C SER A 112 15.96 13.39 -12.78
N ASN A 113 14.70 13.69 -13.06
CA ASN A 113 13.69 14.03 -12.05
C ASN A 113 13.36 12.84 -11.12
N THR A 114 13.37 11.62 -11.65
CA THR A 114 13.19 10.40 -10.85
C THR A 114 14.36 10.22 -9.89
N VAL A 115 15.60 10.42 -10.39
CA VAL A 115 16.82 10.40 -9.57
C VAL A 115 16.71 11.42 -8.44
N TRP A 116 16.40 12.69 -8.76
CA TRP A 116 16.24 13.74 -7.77
C TRP A 116 15.20 13.38 -6.68
N ARG A 117 14.06 12.79 -7.07
CA ARG A 117 13.04 12.34 -6.11
C ARG A 117 13.55 11.24 -5.16
N ILE A 118 14.34 10.30 -5.67
CA ILE A 118 14.95 9.23 -4.86
C ILE A 118 15.92 9.85 -3.84
N LEU A 119 16.81 10.74 -4.28
CA LEU A 119 17.78 11.42 -3.41
C LEU A 119 17.09 12.24 -2.33
N LYS A 120 16.12 13.07 -2.71
CA LYS A 120 15.35 13.89 -1.77
C LYS A 120 14.62 13.04 -0.72
N LYS A 121 14.05 11.90 -1.12
CA LYS A 121 13.38 10.98 -0.20
C LYS A 121 14.37 10.38 0.81
N ALA A 122 15.56 9.98 0.37
CA ALA A 122 16.60 9.44 1.23
C ALA A 122 17.12 10.49 2.24
N GLU A 123 17.25 11.76 1.83
CA GLU A 123 17.59 12.86 2.74
C GLU A 123 16.53 13.08 3.83
N SER A 124 15.24 13.07 3.46
CA SER A 124 14.14 13.19 4.43
C SER A 124 14.12 12.03 5.43
N GLN A 125 14.44 10.81 4.98
CA GLN A 125 14.53 9.64 5.86
C GLN A 125 15.73 9.73 6.82
N LYS A 126 16.88 10.26 6.39
CA LYS A 126 18.03 10.50 7.27
C LYS A 126 17.77 11.57 8.33
N LYS A 127 16.90 12.55 8.05
CA LYS A 127 16.57 13.67 8.95
C LYS A 127 15.50 13.35 9.99
N THR A 128 14.80 12.23 9.87
CA THR A 128 13.81 11.81 10.88
C THR A 128 14.60 11.13 12.01
N PRO A 129 14.71 11.70 13.22
CA PRO A 129 15.43 11.05 14.30
C PRO A 129 14.70 9.76 14.65
N THR A 130 15.44 8.66 14.69
CA THR A 130 15.03 7.43 15.36
C THR A 130 15.07 7.69 16.87
N ASP A 131 14.09 8.43 17.37
CA ASP A 131 13.81 8.56 18.80
C ASP A 131 12.39 8.05 19.02
N SER A 132 12.25 6.75 19.27
CA SER A 132 11.11 6.09 19.91
C SER A 132 11.44 4.60 20.12
N LEU A 133 12.33 4.33 21.07
CA LEU A 133 12.31 3.09 21.85
C LEU A 133 12.63 3.45 23.31
N VAL A 134 11.57 3.76 24.06
CA VAL A 134 11.46 3.53 25.50
C VAL A 134 10.09 2.92 25.74
#